data_AF-A0A936IDE8-F1
#
_entry.id   AF-A0A936IDE8-F1
#
_cell.length_a   1.000
_cell.length_b   1.000
_cell.length_c   1.000
_cell.angle_alpha   90.00
_cell.angle_beta   90.00
_cell.angle_gamma   90.00
#
_symmetry.space_group_name_H-M   'P 1'
#
loop_
_entity.id
_entity.type
_entity.pdbx_description
1 polymer ?
#
loop_
_entity_poly.entity_id
_entity_poly.type
_entity_poly.pdbx_seq_one_letter_code
_entity_poly.pdbx_strand_id
1 'polypeptide(L)'
;MANKSENNRRQFIQKASIGLFGLALSENLFGQTQNTFNADNKIINNRYPAIDEELTYAIVNASHFDFEKVKKLVTKRPELANATWDWGFGDFETAIGACSHTGRRDIAEFLISHVAKPDIFTFAMLGMLSSVKELIKIFPGIQSHRGPHGITLWKHVQTRLANKDITSKDKANVQKVANYLEKLGNSNVLADSIEMTENDKIIFL
;
A
#
# COMPACT_ATOMS: atom_id res chain seq x y z
N MET A 1 -20.29 -47.16 2.63
CA MET A 1 -19.29 -46.08 2.42
C MET A 1 -19.79 -45.20 1.28
N ALA A 2 -20.41 -44.06 1.59
CA ALA A 2 -20.96 -43.16 0.59
C ALA A 2 -19.90 -42.10 0.23
N ASN A 3 -19.47 -42.10 -1.03
CA ASN A 3 -18.49 -41.18 -1.57
C ASN A 3 -19.20 -39.85 -1.88
N LYS A 4 -19.00 -38.83 -1.05
CA LYS A 4 -19.62 -37.52 -1.22
C LYS A 4 -18.82 -36.77 -2.29
N SER A 5 -19.39 -36.65 -3.49
CA SER A 5 -18.87 -35.80 -4.57
C SER A 5 -18.78 -34.35 -4.07
N GLU A 6 -17.56 -33.88 -3.79
CA GLU A 6 -17.29 -32.47 -3.57
C GLU A 6 -17.34 -31.74 -4.91
N ASN A 7 -18.53 -31.26 -5.28
CA ASN A 7 -18.65 -30.21 -6.29
C ASN A 7 -18.06 -28.92 -5.71
N ASN A 8 -16.75 -28.76 -5.89
CA ASN A 8 -16.00 -27.60 -5.44
C ASN A 8 -16.45 -26.36 -6.23
N ARG A 9 -16.84 -25.28 -5.54
CA ARG A 9 -17.14 -23.94 -6.10
C ARG A 9 -16.09 -23.47 -7.12
N ARG A 10 -14.84 -23.94 -6.97
CA ARG A 10 -13.70 -23.70 -7.88
C ARG A 10 -13.96 -24.17 -9.31
N GLN A 11 -14.59 -25.33 -9.51
CA GLN A 11 -14.91 -25.86 -10.84
C GLN A 11 -16.08 -25.10 -11.48
N PHE A 12 -17.00 -24.56 -10.67
CA PHE A 12 -18.13 -23.77 -11.16
C PHE A 12 -17.66 -22.43 -11.73
N ILE A 13 -16.76 -21.71 -11.04
CA ILE A 13 -16.24 -20.41 -11.51
C ILE A 13 -15.33 -20.57 -12.74
N GLN A 14 -14.54 -21.65 -12.83
CA GLN A 14 -13.76 -21.93 -14.05
C GLN A 14 -14.64 -22.17 -15.29
N LYS A 15 -15.88 -22.66 -15.11
CA LYS A 15 -16.82 -22.93 -16.20
C LYS A 15 -17.82 -21.80 -16.44
N ALA A 16 -18.01 -20.89 -15.49
CA ALA A 16 -18.97 -19.79 -15.55
C ALA A 16 -18.31 -18.49 -16.04
N SER A 17 -17.74 -18.51 -17.23
CA SER A 17 -17.38 -17.29 -17.94
C SER A 17 -18.64 -16.64 -18.52
N ILE A 18 -19.03 -15.50 -17.92
CA ILE A 18 -19.82 -14.40 -18.51
C ILE A 18 -21.29 -14.73 -18.83
N GLY A 19 -22.21 -14.10 -18.09
CA GLY A 19 -23.62 -14.08 -18.51
C GLY A 19 -24.60 -13.55 -17.47
N LEU A 20 -24.42 -12.32 -16.99
CA LEU A 20 -25.44 -11.61 -16.21
C LEU A 20 -25.52 -10.15 -16.65
N PHE A 21 -26.06 -9.94 -17.85
CA PHE A 21 -26.88 -8.77 -18.17
C PHE A 21 -28.19 -9.31 -18.73
N GLY A 22 -29.30 -8.96 -18.09
CA GLY A 22 -30.61 -9.53 -18.37
C GLY A 22 -31.24 -9.09 -19.70
N LEU A 23 -32.33 -9.79 -20.01
CA LEU A 23 -33.37 -9.54 -21.02
C LEU A 23 -33.16 -10.18 -22.41
N ALA A 24 -33.69 -11.41 -22.49
CA ALA A 24 -34.46 -12.02 -23.59
C ALA A 24 -34.09 -11.66 -25.04
N LEU A 25 -33.35 -12.55 -25.73
CA LEU A 25 -33.47 -12.77 -27.18
C LEU A 25 -33.13 -14.24 -27.56
N SER A 26 -34.17 -14.93 -28.06
CA SER A 26 -34.21 -16.06 -29.01
C SER A 26 -33.19 -17.22 -28.96
N GLU A 27 -33.71 -18.44 -28.83
CA GLU A 27 -33.02 -19.75 -28.76
C GLU A 27 -32.29 -20.25 -30.04
N ASN A 28 -31.92 -19.41 -31.00
CA ASN A 28 -31.38 -19.87 -32.30
C ASN A 28 -29.96 -19.38 -32.64
N LEU A 29 -29.07 -19.27 -31.66
CA LEU A 29 -27.64 -19.09 -31.90
C LEU A 29 -26.78 -20.06 -31.08
N PHE A 30 -27.02 -21.36 -31.22
CA PHE A 30 -25.97 -22.36 -30.98
C PHE A 30 -25.08 -22.44 -32.22
N GLY A 31 -24.29 -21.38 -32.44
CA GLY A 31 -23.17 -21.40 -33.37
C GLY A 31 -22.02 -22.17 -32.77
N GLN A 32 -21.72 -23.34 -33.33
CA GLN A 32 -20.47 -24.05 -33.12
C GLN A 32 -19.29 -23.16 -33.57
N THR A 33 -18.71 -22.43 -32.65
CA THR A 33 -17.29 -22.07 -32.73
C THR A 33 -16.69 -22.37 -31.39
N GLN A 34 -16.04 -23.53 -31.30
CA GLN A 34 -15.00 -23.77 -30.32
C GLN A 34 -13.92 -22.71 -30.55
N ASN A 35 -14.08 -21.56 -29.91
CA ASN A 35 -12.91 -20.77 -29.55
C ASN A 35 -12.17 -21.64 -28.54
N THR A 36 -11.21 -22.39 -29.07
CA THR A 36 -10.02 -22.77 -28.33
C THR A 36 -9.49 -21.48 -27.69
N PHE A 37 -9.89 -21.24 -26.44
CA PHE A 37 -9.12 -20.37 -25.58
C PHE A 37 -7.75 -21.03 -25.52
N ASN A 38 -6.83 -20.58 -26.38
CA ASN A 38 -5.42 -20.57 -26.04
C ASN A 38 -5.30 -19.62 -24.86
N ALA A 39 -5.73 -20.10 -23.69
CA ALA A 39 -5.15 -19.68 -22.46
C ALA A 39 -3.69 -20.12 -22.61
N ASP A 40 -2.82 -19.18 -23.00
CA ASP A 40 -1.45 -19.24 -22.54
C ASP A 40 -1.51 -19.76 -21.11
N ASN A 41 -0.75 -20.81 -20.79
CA ASN A 41 -0.67 -21.46 -19.47
C ASN A 41 -0.12 -20.49 -18.41
N LYS A 42 -0.69 -19.30 -18.31
CA LYS A 42 -0.43 -18.31 -17.31
C LYS A 42 -1.22 -18.79 -16.10
N ILE A 43 -0.49 -19.50 -15.24
CA ILE A 43 -0.96 -19.93 -13.93
C ILE A 43 -1.63 -18.71 -13.30
N ILE A 44 -2.95 -18.78 -13.14
CA ILE A 44 -3.71 -17.74 -12.45
C ILE A 44 -3.16 -17.74 -11.02
N ASN A 45 -2.67 -16.59 -10.57
CA ASN A 45 -2.19 -16.42 -9.20
C ASN A 45 -3.20 -17.04 -8.22
N ASN A 46 -2.71 -17.86 -7.28
CA ASN A 46 -3.51 -18.53 -6.26
C ASN A 46 -4.35 -17.57 -5.41
N ARG A 47 -3.99 -16.29 -5.35
CA ARG A 47 -4.72 -15.23 -4.65
C ARG A 47 -5.75 -14.50 -5.53
N TYR A 48 -5.87 -14.81 -6.82
CA TYR A 48 -6.81 -14.14 -7.72
C TYR A 48 -8.25 -14.15 -7.13
N PRO A 49 -8.97 -13.02 -7.14
CA PRO A 49 -8.68 -11.77 -7.87
C PRO A 49 -7.77 -10.76 -7.15
N ALA A 50 -7.13 -11.11 -6.03
CA ALA A 50 -6.18 -10.22 -5.36
C ALA A 50 -4.91 -9.97 -6.21
N ILE A 51 -4.22 -8.87 -5.88
CA ILE A 51 -2.94 -8.52 -6.50
C ILE A 51 -1.93 -9.64 -6.21
N ASP A 52 -1.08 -9.90 -7.20
CA ASP A 52 0.03 -10.82 -7.07
C ASP A 52 1.03 -10.38 -6.00
N GLU A 53 1.53 -11.34 -5.24
CA GLU A 53 2.41 -11.08 -4.10
C GLU A 53 3.72 -10.46 -4.56
N GLU A 54 4.33 -10.98 -5.63
CA GLU A 54 5.55 -10.43 -6.20
C GLU A 54 5.33 -9.01 -6.71
N LEU A 55 4.17 -8.73 -7.31
CA LEU A 55 3.81 -7.37 -7.72
C LEU A 55 3.60 -6.43 -6.55
N THR A 56 2.96 -6.90 -5.48
CA THR A 56 2.72 -6.14 -4.25
C THR A 56 4.04 -5.76 -3.59
N TYR A 57 4.94 -6.73 -3.41
CA TYR A 57 6.30 -6.49 -2.94
C TYR A 57 7.04 -5.52 -3.86
N ALA A 58 7.01 -5.76 -5.17
CA ALA A 58 7.77 -4.98 -6.14
C ALA A 58 7.38 -3.50 -6.16
N ILE A 59 6.10 -3.16 -6.01
CA ILE A 59 5.66 -1.76 -5.98
C ILE A 59 5.98 -1.08 -4.64
N VAL A 60 5.79 -1.75 -3.50
CA VAL A 60 6.10 -1.17 -2.19
C VAL A 60 7.62 -0.96 -2.05
N ASN A 61 8.42 -1.97 -2.41
CA ASN A 61 9.87 -1.86 -2.41
C ASN A 61 10.36 -0.74 -3.37
N ALA A 62 9.84 -0.68 -4.61
CA ALA A 62 10.22 0.37 -5.55
C ALA A 62 9.84 1.77 -5.05
N SER A 63 8.73 1.91 -4.32
CA SER A 63 8.24 3.21 -3.84
C SER A 63 9.19 3.87 -2.83
N HIS A 64 10.14 3.15 -2.26
CA HIS A 64 11.20 3.75 -1.45
C HIS A 64 12.11 4.69 -2.26
N PHE A 65 12.42 4.36 -3.52
CA PHE A 65 13.45 5.09 -4.28
C PHE A 65 13.38 5.04 -5.82
N ASP A 66 12.72 4.07 -6.44
CA ASP A 66 12.75 3.84 -7.90
C ASP A 66 11.50 4.41 -8.58
N PHE A 67 11.53 5.71 -8.86
CA PHE A 67 10.38 6.40 -9.44
C PHE A 67 10.03 5.91 -10.85
N GLU A 68 11.02 5.54 -11.67
CA GLU A 68 10.75 5.01 -13.02
C GLU A 68 10.02 3.68 -12.96
N LYS A 69 10.42 2.78 -12.06
CA LYS A 69 9.70 1.52 -11.85
C LYS A 69 8.30 1.74 -11.28
N VAL A 70 8.13 2.67 -10.34
CA VAL A 70 6.80 3.05 -9.82
C VAL A 70 5.90 3.52 -10.96
N LYS A 71 6.36 4.44 -11.81
CA LYS A 71 5.60 4.92 -12.97
C LYS A 71 5.21 3.77 -13.90
N LYS A 72 6.18 2.94 -14.27
CA LYS A 72 5.95 1.80 -15.17
C LYS A 72 4.87 0.85 -14.62
N LEU A 73 4.91 0.53 -13.33
CA LEU A 73 3.97 -0.39 -12.70
C LEU A 73 2.58 0.23 -12.58
N VAL A 74 2.48 1.42 -12.00
CA VAL A 74 1.20 2.06 -11.64
C VAL A 74 0.48 2.61 -12.87
N THR A 75 1.19 3.13 -13.88
CA THR A 75 0.53 3.53 -15.14
C THR A 75 -0.12 2.34 -15.84
N LYS A 76 0.45 1.13 -15.73
CA LYS A 76 -0.13 -0.08 -16.30
C LYS A 76 -1.27 -0.64 -15.43
N ARG A 77 -1.17 -0.49 -14.11
CA ARG A 77 -2.10 -1.03 -13.11
C ARG A 77 -2.30 0.00 -11.97
N PRO A 78 -3.20 0.98 -12.13
CA PRO A 78 -3.37 2.07 -11.16
C PRO A 78 -3.69 1.60 -9.73
N GLU A 79 -4.34 0.44 -9.59
CA GLU A 79 -4.64 -0.15 -8.29
C GLU A 79 -3.39 -0.48 -7.45
N LEU A 80 -2.22 -0.65 -8.08
CA LEU A 80 -0.96 -0.89 -7.38
C LEU A 80 -0.54 0.29 -6.49
N ALA A 81 -1.06 1.49 -6.71
CA ALA A 81 -0.79 2.63 -5.84
C ALA A 81 -1.36 2.46 -4.42
N ASN A 82 -2.35 1.56 -4.24
CA ASN A 82 -2.90 1.18 -2.94
C ASN A 82 -2.31 -0.14 -2.40
N ALA A 83 -1.28 -0.69 -3.04
CA ALA A 83 -0.67 -1.93 -2.57
C ALA A 83 -0.08 -1.75 -1.17
N THR A 84 -0.25 -2.79 -0.35
CA THR A 84 0.26 -2.88 1.02
C THR A 84 1.04 -4.17 1.17
N TRP A 85 2.26 -4.09 1.68
CA TRP A 85 3.10 -5.22 2.00
C TRP A 85 3.11 -5.47 3.51
N ASP A 86 3.11 -6.74 3.91
CA ASP A 86 3.26 -7.16 5.31
C ASP A 86 4.71 -7.57 5.53
N TRP A 87 5.47 -6.77 6.28
CA TRP A 87 6.85 -7.09 6.66
C TRP A 87 6.91 -8.10 7.81
N GLY A 88 5.77 -8.48 8.39
CA GLY A 88 5.66 -9.31 9.59
C GLY A 88 5.55 -8.47 10.87
N PHE A 89 5.23 -9.14 11.99
CA PHE A 89 5.13 -8.53 13.32
C PHE A 89 4.20 -7.30 13.42
N GLY A 90 3.21 -7.20 12.52
CA GLY A 90 2.26 -6.08 12.47
C GLY A 90 2.78 -4.84 11.72
N ASP A 91 3.92 -4.94 11.04
CA ASP A 91 4.47 -3.88 10.20
C ASP A 91 3.90 -3.95 8.77
N PHE A 92 2.78 -3.26 8.57
CA PHE A 92 2.14 -3.12 7.27
C PHE A 92 2.55 -1.82 6.60
N GLU A 93 3.05 -1.90 5.37
CA GLU A 93 3.52 -0.75 4.62
C GLU A 93 2.80 -0.59 3.28
N THR A 94 2.16 0.55 3.08
CA THR A 94 1.60 0.92 1.77
C THR A 94 2.69 1.47 0.85
N ALA A 95 2.48 1.44 -0.47
CA ALA A 95 3.37 2.08 -1.43
C ALA A 95 3.60 3.58 -1.11
N ILE A 96 2.56 4.29 -0.66
CA ILE A 96 2.69 5.69 -0.25
C ILE A 96 3.39 5.85 1.11
N GLY A 97 3.25 4.89 2.03
CA GLY A 97 4.00 4.82 3.28
C GLY A 97 5.50 4.72 3.03
N ALA A 98 5.91 3.82 2.13
CA ALA A 98 7.31 3.63 1.72
C ALA A 98 7.95 4.94 1.23
N CYS A 99 7.31 5.66 0.32
CA CYS A 99 7.85 6.94 -0.18
C CYS A 99 7.76 8.08 0.86
N SER A 100 6.84 7.99 1.82
CA SER A 100 6.66 9.01 2.85
C SER A 100 7.78 8.97 3.89
N HIS A 101 8.20 7.81 4.37
CA HIS A 101 9.29 7.73 5.36
C HIS A 101 10.68 7.99 4.74
N THR A 102 10.82 7.76 3.43
CA THR A 102 12.03 8.11 2.66
C THR A 102 12.05 9.54 2.11
N GLY A 103 11.00 10.34 2.36
CA GLY A 103 10.94 11.75 1.96
C GLY A 103 10.80 11.99 0.45
N ARG A 104 10.26 11.01 -0.29
CA ARG A 104 10.06 11.04 -1.76
C ARG A 104 8.72 11.65 -2.15
N ARG A 105 8.64 12.98 -2.07
CA ARG A 105 7.46 13.75 -2.52
C ARG A 105 7.05 13.42 -3.95
N ASP A 106 8.01 13.31 -4.86
CA ASP A 106 7.77 13.03 -6.28
C ASP A 106 7.01 11.70 -6.49
N ILE A 107 7.41 10.66 -5.77
CA ILE A 107 6.72 9.37 -5.77
C ILE A 107 5.35 9.51 -5.10
N ALA A 108 5.27 10.17 -3.94
CA ALA A 108 4.01 10.34 -3.21
C ALA A 108 2.94 11.06 -4.04
N GLU A 109 3.28 12.19 -4.66
CA GLU A 109 2.37 12.97 -5.51
C GLU A 109 1.92 12.17 -6.73
N PHE A 110 2.81 11.38 -7.33
CA PHE A 110 2.46 10.49 -8.42
C PHE A 110 1.50 9.38 -7.97
N LEU A 111 1.75 8.73 -6.84
CA LEU A 111 0.87 7.71 -6.29
C LEU A 111 -0.52 8.28 -5.92
N ILE A 112 -0.57 9.48 -5.33
CA ILE A 112 -1.83 10.19 -5.03
C ILE A 112 -2.64 10.46 -6.30
N SER A 113 -1.98 10.86 -7.40
CA SER A 113 -2.68 11.04 -8.68
C SER A 113 -3.20 9.73 -9.29
N HIS A 114 -2.79 8.58 -8.74
CA HIS A 114 -3.24 7.24 -9.11
C HIS A 114 -3.93 6.53 -7.93
N VAL A 115 -4.87 7.20 -7.25
CA VAL A 115 -5.75 6.60 -6.23
C VAL A 115 -5.11 6.17 -4.90
N ALA A 116 -3.81 6.44 -4.66
CA ALA A 116 -3.23 6.20 -3.33
C ALA A 116 -3.89 7.08 -2.26
N LYS A 117 -4.05 6.51 -1.05
CA LYS A 117 -4.68 7.19 0.08
C LYS A 117 -3.61 7.76 1.00
N PRO A 118 -3.38 9.09 1.01
CA PRO A 118 -2.44 9.70 1.93
C PRO A 118 -2.94 9.60 3.37
N ASP A 119 -2.01 9.49 4.30
CA ASP A 119 -2.24 9.49 5.74
C ASP A 119 -1.51 10.65 6.43
N ILE A 120 -1.53 10.69 7.77
CA ILE A 120 -0.87 11.76 8.54
C ILE A 120 0.63 11.83 8.28
N PHE A 121 1.30 10.69 8.08
CA PHE A 121 2.72 10.62 7.80
C PHE A 121 3.04 11.24 6.43
N THR A 122 2.21 10.91 5.43
CA THR A 122 2.25 11.50 4.10
C THR A 122 2.04 13.01 4.16
N PHE A 123 1.01 13.49 4.86
CA PHE A 123 0.73 14.92 4.99
C PHE A 123 1.85 15.67 5.70
N ALA A 124 2.46 15.07 6.72
CA ALA A 124 3.60 15.66 7.41
C ALA A 124 4.84 15.77 6.50
N MET A 125 5.16 14.69 5.79
CA MET A 125 6.24 14.67 4.78
C MET A 125 6.00 15.72 3.69
N LEU A 126 4.76 15.87 3.21
CA LEU A 126 4.38 16.85 2.18
C LEU A 126 4.27 18.30 2.70
N GLY A 127 4.53 18.55 3.99
CA GLY A 127 4.46 19.91 4.56
C GLY A 127 3.04 20.47 4.65
N MET A 128 2.01 19.61 4.67
CA MET A 128 0.60 20.00 4.69
C MET A 128 0.13 20.31 6.11
N LEU A 129 0.61 21.42 6.68
CA LEU A 129 0.38 21.79 8.08
C LEU A 129 -1.11 21.80 8.48
N SER A 130 -1.99 22.34 7.66
CA SER A 130 -3.42 22.43 7.98
C SER A 130 -4.04 21.04 8.17
N SER A 131 -3.69 20.08 7.30
CA SER A 131 -4.15 18.68 7.40
C SER A 131 -3.62 18.00 8.66
N VAL A 132 -2.32 18.17 8.96
CA VAL A 132 -1.70 17.60 10.16
C VAL A 132 -2.35 18.14 11.43
N LYS A 133 -2.58 19.46 11.51
CA LYS A 133 -3.25 20.10 12.65
C LYS A 133 -4.67 19.58 12.85
N GLU A 134 -5.45 19.47 11.77
CA GLU A 134 -6.84 19.03 11.89
C GLU A 134 -6.93 17.54 12.28
N LEU A 135 -6.06 16.69 11.74
CA LEU A 135 -6.00 15.27 12.14
C LEU A 135 -5.65 15.11 13.62
N ILE A 136 -4.68 15.88 14.14
CA ILE A 136 -4.31 15.83 15.56
C ILE A 136 -5.42 16.38 16.45
N LYS A 137 -6.16 17.40 15.98
CA LYS A 137 -7.31 17.94 16.69
C LYS A 137 -8.47 16.94 16.76
N ILE A 138 -8.77 16.24 15.67
CA ILE A 138 -9.85 15.24 15.61
C ILE A 138 -9.48 13.96 16.36
N PHE A 139 -8.22 13.53 16.27
CA PHE A 139 -7.70 12.34 16.92
C PHE A 139 -6.51 12.70 17.82
N PRO A 140 -6.75 13.28 19.02
CA PRO A 140 -5.69 13.63 19.95
C PRO A 140 -4.78 12.43 20.25
N GLY A 141 -3.46 12.61 20.12
CA GLY A 141 -2.47 11.56 20.32
C GLY A 141 -2.05 10.83 19.04
N ILE A 142 -2.71 11.06 17.90
CA ILE A 142 -2.30 10.44 16.63
C ILE A 142 -0.84 10.78 16.25
N GLN A 143 -0.31 11.93 16.68
CA GLN A 143 1.06 12.33 16.43
C GLN A 143 2.12 11.43 17.07
N SER A 144 1.78 10.66 18.10
CA SER A 144 2.70 9.70 18.74
C SER A 144 2.61 8.31 18.13
N HIS A 145 1.72 8.08 17.16
CA HIS A 145 1.66 6.82 16.44
C HIS A 145 2.90 6.68 15.54
N ARG A 146 3.30 5.42 15.31
CA ARG A 146 4.43 5.06 14.44
C ARG A 146 3.89 4.57 13.10
N GLY A 147 4.59 4.96 12.03
CA GLY A 147 4.36 4.44 10.70
C GLY A 147 5.11 3.13 10.47
N PRO A 148 5.27 2.73 9.19
CA PRO A 148 6.05 1.56 8.81
C PRO A 148 7.44 1.54 9.45
N HIS A 149 7.96 0.35 9.76
CA HIS A 149 9.25 0.15 10.42
C HIS A 149 9.37 0.83 11.79
N GLY A 150 8.25 1.16 12.44
CA GLY A 150 8.22 1.92 13.69
C GLY A 150 8.67 3.38 13.54
N ILE A 151 8.71 3.92 12.31
CA ILE A 151 9.24 5.27 12.05
C ILE A 151 8.24 6.32 12.54
N THR A 152 8.73 7.27 13.33
CA THR A 152 7.90 8.30 13.97
C THR A 152 7.40 9.35 12.97
N LEU A 153 6.31 10.04 13.31
CA LEU A 153 5.81 11.17 12.51
C LEU A 153 6.87 12.26 12.33
N TRP A 154 7.64 12.53 13.39
CA TRP A 154 8.78 13.45 13.34
C TRP A 154 9.84 13.02 12.33
N LYS A 155 10.19 11.73 12.29
CA LYS A 155 11.24 11.23 11.40
C LYS A 155 10.88 11.39 9.92
N HIS A 156 9.62 11.23 9.55
CA HIS A 156 9.14 11.50 8.18
C HIS A 156 9.42 12.95 7.75
N VAL A 157 9.16 13.91 8.64
CA VAL A 157 9.45 15.34 8.43
C VAL A 157 10.95 15.57 8.30
N GLN A 158 11.75 15.00 9.20
CA GLN A 158 13.21 15.13 9.17
C GLN A 158 13.81 14.56 7.88
N THR A 159 13.37 13.39 7.44
CA THR A 159 13.86 12.78 6.20
C THR A 159 13.54 13.67 5.00
N ARG A 160 12.35 14.28 4.93
CA ARG A 160 12.07 15.24 3.85
C ARG A 160 12.98 16.46 3.92
N LEU A 161 13.15 17.08 5.10
CA LEU A 161 14.03 18.25 5.27
C LEU A 161 15.48 17.98 4.88
N ALA A 162 15.96 16.75 5.08
CA ALA A 162 17.29 16.30 4.70
C ALA A 162 17.41 15.89 3.22
N ASN A 163 16.31 15.81 2.48
CA ASN A 163 16.32 15.41 1.08
C ASN A 163 17.06 16.45 0.23
N LYS A 164 18.04 16.00 -0.57
CA LYS A 164 18.88 16.86 -1.41
C LYS A 164 18.12 17.61 -2.50
N ASP A 165 16.99 17.06 -2.94
CA ASP A 165 16.17 17.60 -4.04
C ASP A 165 15.01 18.48 -3.50
N ILE A 166 15.07 18.89 -2.23
CA ILE A 166 14.06 19.74 -1.61
C ILE A 166 14.14 21.18 -2.14
N THR A 167 13.02 21.70 -2.64
CA THR A 167 12.94 23.10 -3.07
C THR A 167 12.81 24.04 -1.87
N SER A 168 13.16 25.32 -2.01
CA SER A 168 13.03 26.30 -0.93
C SER A 168 11.59 26.46 -0.42
N LYS A 169 10.61 26.45 -1.34
CA LYS A 169 9.17 26.54 -1.00
C LYS A 169 8.72 25.33 -0.19
N ASP A 170 9.12 24.15 -0.64
CA ASP A 170 8.83 22.91 0.05
C ASP A 170 9.47 22.87 1.44
N LYS A 171 10.77 23.16 1.54
CA LYS A 171 11.48 23.25 2.82
C LYS A 171 10.78 24.19 3.78
N ALA A 172 10.33 25.36 3.32
CA ALA A 172 9.59 26.30 4.15
C ALA A 172 8.24 25.73 4.66
N ASN A 173 7.54 24.92 3.85
CA ASN A 173 6.30 24.28 4.27
C ASN A 173 6.54 23.15 5.27
N VAL A 174 7.51 22.27 5.00
CA VAL A 174 7.88 21.16 5.89
C VAL A 174 8.43 21.70 7.22
N GLN A 175 9.19 22.79 7.21
CA GLN A 175 9.68 23.44 8.43
C GLN A 175 8.54 23.94 9.32
N LYS A 176 7.43 24.42 8.75
CA LYS A 176 6.26 24.81 9.55
C LYS A 176 5.62 23.59 10.26
N VAL A 177 5.61 22.43 9.60
CA VAL A 177 5.17 21.17 10.23
C VAL A 177 6.14 20.77 11.33
N ALA A 178 7.45 20.81 11.08
CA ALA A 178 8.47 20.53 12.07
C ALA A 178 8.28 21.39 13.33
N ASN A 179 8.24 22.71 13.18
CA ASN A 179 8.07 23.62 14.33
C ASN A 179 6.78 23.35 15.13
N TYR A 180 5.71 22.94 14.45
CA TYR A 180 4.45 22.58 15.11
C TYR A 180 4.58 21.28 15.91
N LEU A 181 5.15 20.24 15.31
CA LEU A 181 5.37 18.95 15.97
C LEU A 181 6.36 19.05 17.15
N GLU A 182 7.41 19.85 16.99
CA GLU A 182 8.37 20.14 18.07
C GLU A 182 7.68 20.82 19.26
N LYS A 183 6.79 21.78 19.00
CA LYS A 183 5.99 22.42 20.05
C LYS A 183 5.05 21.45 20.78
N LEU A 184 4.57 20.40 20.10
CA LEU A 184 3.77 19.34 20.75
C LEU A 184 4.62 18.44 21.64
N GLY A 185 5.88 18.21 21.28
CA GLY A 185 6.88 17.51 22.10
C GLY A 185 6.73 15.98 22.17
N ASN A 186 5.73 15.39 21.51
CA ASN A 186 5.44 13.95 21.61
C ASN A 186 5.29 13.22 20.26
N SER A 187 5.87 13.78 19.19
CA SER A 187 5.83 13.18 17.83
C SER A 187 7.03 12.30 17.48
N ASN A 188 7.98 12.13 18.39
CA ASN A 188 9.19 11.34 18.20
C ASN A 188 9.39 10.27 19.30
N VAL A 189 8.30 9.65 19.74
CA VAL A 189 8.34 8.60 20.76
C VAL A 189 8.72 7.28 20.10
N LEU A 190 9.88 6.71 20.47
CA LEU A 190 10.36 5.43 19.95
C LEU A 190 9.68 4.25 20.66
N ALA A 191 9.80 3.06 20.08
CA ALA A 191 9.38 1.83 20.74
C ALA A 191 10.41 1.39 21.77
N ASP A 192 9.92 0.94 22.93
CA ASP A 192 10.72 0.14 23.83
C ASP A 192 10.89 -1.24 23.20
N SER A 193 12.15 -1.64 22.98
CA SER A 193 12.46 -2.99 22.52
C SER A 193 12.53 -3.89 23.74
N ILE A 194 11.77 -4.98 23.72
CA ILE A 194 11.84 -6.01 24.77
C ILE A 194 12.97 -6.97 24.39
N GLU A 195 13.83 -7.30 25.34
CA GLU A 195 14.84 -8.33 25.12
C GLU A 195 14.17 -9.69 24.93
N MET A 196 14.53 -10.38 23.85
CA MET A 196 14.00 -11.71 23.54
C MET A 196 14.74 -12.74 24.40
N THR A 197 14.01 -13.43 25.27
CA THR A 197 14.60 -14.48 26.13
C THR A 197 15.05 -15.68 25.29
N GLU A 198 15.88 -16.56 25.86
CA GLU A 198 16.27 -17.81 25.18
C GLU A 198 15.05 -18.70 24.88
N ASN A 199 14.04 -18.69 25.76
CA ASN A 199 12.79 -19.41 25.49
C ASN A 199 12.00 -18.78 24.34
N ASP A 200 11.96 -17.44 24.25
CA ASP A 200 11.30 -16.76 23.14
C ASP A 200 12.01 -17.08 21.81
N LYS A 201 13.34 -17.14 21.80
CA LYS A 201 14.11 -17.55 20.61
C LYS A 201 13.73 -18.95 20.13
N ILE A 202 13.55 -19.91 21.04
CA ILE A 202 13.12 -21.29 20.68
C ILE A 202 11.72 -21.30 20.06
N ILE A 203 10.83 -20.40 20.50
CA ILE A 203 9.44 -20.38 20.04
C ILE A 203 9.31 -19.62 18.70
N PHE A 204 10.07 -18.54 18.51
CA PHE A 204 9.84 -17.57 17.43
C PHE A 204 10.94 -17.51 16.35
N LEU A 205 12.10 -18.15 16.53
CA LEU A 205 13.18 -18.24 15.53
C LEU A 205 13.47 -19.70 15.14
#